data_AF-A0A1L3MWB3-F1
#
_entry.id   AF-A0A1L3MWB3-F1
#
_cell.length_a   1.000
_cell.length_b   1.000
_cell.length_c   1.000
_cell.angle_alpha   90.00
_cell.angle_beta   90.00
_cell.angle_gamma   90.00
#
_symmetry.space_group_name_H-M   'P 1'
#
loop_
_entity.id
_entity.type
_entity.pdbx_description
1 polymer ?
#
loop_
_entity_poly.entity_id
_entity_poly.type
_entity_poly.pdbx_seq_one_letter_code
_entity_poly.pdbx_strand_id
1 'polypeptide(L)' 'MNKFTTALDEVIKSFEKLSLEWEKIEDTHSDVLSEKYPFNEDFREVVSSLKEWKESINSKELK' A
#
# COMPACT_ATOMS: atom_id res chain seq x y z
N MET A 1 14.16 11.13 -10.26
CA MET A 1 13.11 10.10 -10.15
C MET A 1 13.53 8.86 -9.38
N ASN A 2 14.73 8.29 -9.58
CA ASN A 2 15.19 7.11 -8.80
C ASN A 2 14.95 7.16 -7.28
N LYS A 3 15.32 8.26 -6.60
CA LYS A 3 15.10 8.35 -5.14
C LYS A 3 13.62 8.28 -4.75
N PHE A 4 12.75 8.86 -5.57
CA PHE A 4 11.31 8.85 -5.34
C PHE A 4 10.73 7.46 -5.61
N THR A 5 11.09 6.81 -6.71
CA THR A 5 10.62 5.46 -7.03
C THR A 5 11.13 4.43 -6.02
N THR A 6 12.36 4.58 -5.50
CA THR A 6 12.85 3.79 -4.36
C THR A 6 12.02 4.00 -3.11
N ALA A 7 11.71 5.25 -2.74
CA ALA A 7 10.85 5.53 -1.58
C ALA A 7 9.43 4.94 -1.77
N LEU A 8 8.89 4.99 -2.99
CA LEU A 8 7.59 4.38 -3.32
C LEU A 8 7.64 2.85 -3.17
N ASP A 9 8.71 2.20 -3.59
CA ASP A 9 8.91 0.75 -3.37
C ASP A 9 8.95 0.40 -1.87
N GLU A 10 9.57 1.24 -1.04
CA GLU A 10 9.61 1.05 0.41
C GLU A 10 8.23 1.21 1.05
N VAL A 11 7.42 2.17 0.58
CA VAL A 11 6.04 2.34 1.02
C VAL A 11 5.20 1.12 0.65
N ILE A 12 5.29 0.64 -0.60
CA ILE A 12 4.57 -0.56 -1.07
C ILE A 12 4.88 -1.76 -0.17
N LYS A 13 6.17 -2.04 0.08
CA LYS A 13 6.60 -3.14 0.95
C LYS A 13 6.08 -2.99 2.39
N SER A 14 6.04 -1.76 2.89
CA SER A 14 5.56 -1.48 4.25
C SER A 14 4.05 -1.70 4.36
N PHE A 15 3.28 -1.33 3.33
CA PHE A 15 1.84 -1.61 3.26
C PHE A 15 1.55 -3.11 3.13
N GLU A 16 2.28 -3.83 2.28
CA GLU A 16 2.18 -5.29 2.18
C GLU A 16 2.44 -5.96 3.53
N LYS A 17 3.48 -5.53 4.25
CA LYS A 17 3.78 -6.04 5.60
C LYS A 17 2.66 -5.72 6.59
N LEU A 18 2.14 -4.50 6.58
CA LEU A 18 1.08 -4.09 7.49
C LEU A 18 -0.21 -4.87 7.23
N SER A 19 -0.55 -5.15 5.96
CA SER A 19 -1.66 -6.04 5.57
C SER A 19 -1.53 -7.41 6.24
N LEU A 20 -0.33 -8.02 6.17
CA LEU A 20 -0.10 -9.34 6.76
C LEU A 20 -0.19 -9.34 8.29
N GLU A 21 0.24 -8.28 8.95
CA GLU A 21 0.08 -8.17 10.41
C GLU A 21 -1.38 -7.93 10.81
N TRP A 22 -2.14 -7.16 10.01
CA TRP A 22 -3.57 -6.95 10.21
C TRP A 22 -4.34 -8.27 10.11
N GLU A 23 -4.13 -9.06 9.06
CA GLU A 23 -4.79 -10.36 8.84
C GLU A 23 -4.61 -11.33 10.03
N LYS A 24 -3.47 -11.28 10.74
CA LYS A 24 -3.22 -12.15 11.90
C LYS A 24 -4.08 -11.81 13.12
N ILE A 25 -4.56 -10.58 13.23
CA ILE A 25 -5.29 -10.08 14.40
C ILE A 25 -6.72 -9.65 14.08
N GLU A 26 -7.09 -9.59 12.80
CA GLU A 26 -8.37 -9.11 12.30
C GLU A 26 -9.55 -9.78 13.00
N ASP A 27 -9.57 -11.12 13.08
CA ASP A 27 -10.66 -11.89 13.70
C ASP A 27 -11.02 -11.47 15.12
N THR A 28 -10.09 -10.83 15.84
CA THR A 28 -10.26 -10.42 17.24
C THR A 28 -10.24 -8.91 17.47
N HIS A 29 -9.78 -8.13 16.48
CA HIS A 29 -9.55 -6.69 16.62
C HIS A 29 -10.13 -5.87 15.46
N SER A 30 -10.92 -6.47 14.56
CA SER A 30 -11.50 -5.80 13.38
C SER A 30 -12.23 -4.50 13.74
N ASP A 31 -13.02 -4.50 14.83
CA ASP A 31 -13.75 -3.31 15.28
C ASP A 31 -12.81 -2.13 15.58
N VAL A 32 -11.69 -2.38 16.24
CA VAL A 32 -10.72 -1.34 16.63
C VAL A 32 -9.91 -0.86 15.42
N LEU A 33 -9.50 -1.81 14.57
CA LEU A 33 -8.66 -1.50 13.42
C LEU A 33 -9.43 -0.73 12.34
N SER A 34 -10.71 -1.08 12.13
CA SER A 34 -11.56 -0.46 11.10
C SER A 34 -12.17 0.90 11.50
N GLU A 35 -12.38 1.18 12.80
CA GLU A 35 -13.11 2.37 13.28
C GLU A 35 -12.62 3.70 12.70
N LYS A 36 -11.29 3.84 12.55
CA LYS A 36 -10.64 5.06 12.04
C LYS A 36 -9.60 4.75 10.97
N TYR A 37 -9.79 3.63 10.27
CA TYR A 37 -8.93 3.28 9.17
C TYR A 37 -8.95 4.41 8.13
N PRO A 38 -7.79 4.96 7.74
CA PRO A 38 -7.75 6.23 7.01
C PRO A 38 -8.02 6.10 5.50
N PHE A 39 -8.08 4.87 4.97
CA PHE A 39 -8.34 4.61 3.57
C PHE A 39 -9.77 4.08 3.39
N ASN A 40 -10.36 4.37 2.23
CA ASN A 40 -11.65 3.81 1.83
C ASN A 40 -11.50 2.43 1.15
N GLU A 41 -10.27 1.95 1.03
CA GLU A 41 -9.83 0.80 0.23
C GLU A 41 -9.07 -0.14 1.14
N ASP A 42 -9.15 -1.46 0.91
CA ASP A 42 -8.35 -2.40 1.70
C ASP A 42 -6.85 -2.27 1.39
N PHE A 43 -5.98 -2.84 2.25
CA PHE A 43 -4.53 -2.75 2.05
C PHE A 43 -4.06 -3.26 0.69
N ARG A 44 -4.70 -4.29 0.14
CA ARG A 44 -4.34 -4.88 -1.16
C ARG A 44 -4.73 -3.94 -2.30
N GLU A 45 -5.88 -3.29 -2.20
CA GLU A 45 -6.32 -2.25 -3.14
C GLU A 45 -5.38 -1.03 -3.12
N VAL A 46 -4.98 -0.56 -1.93
CA VAL A 46 -3.99 0.51 -1.79
C VAL A 46 -2.66 0.10 -2.42
N VAL A 47 -2.19 -1.12 -2.14
CA VAL A 47 -0.94 -1.66 -2.74
C VAL A 47 -1.03 -1.75 -4.26
N SER A 48 -2.16 -2.21 -4.81
CA SER A 48 -2.38 -2.28 -6.26
C SER A 48 -2.31 -0.89 -6.89
N SER A 49 -3.03 0.08 -6.30
CA SER A 49 -3.03 1.47 -6.76
C SER A 49 -1.64 2.10 -6.72
N LEU A 50 -0.84 1.83 -5.69
CA LEU A 50 0.54 2.30 -5.60
C LEU A 50 1.45 1.66 -6.67
N LYS A 51 1.26 0.37 -6.98
CA LYS A 51 2.00 -0.33 -8.05
C LYS A 51 1.66 0.23 -9.43
N GLU A 52 0.38 0.40 -9.73
CA GLU A 52 -0.09 1.01 -10.99
C GLU A 52 0.42 2.45 -11.14
N TRP A 53 0.38 3.23 -10.06
CA TRP A 53 0.92 4.58 -10.07
C TRP A 53 2.43 4.59 -10.37
N LYS A 54 3.21 3.69 -9.73
CA LYS A 54 4.64 3.52 -10.01
C LYS A 54 4.90 3.17 -11.48
N GLU A 55 4.13 2.24 -12.05
CA GLU A 55 4.24 1.86 -13.46
C GLU A 55 3.93 3.05 -14.38
N SER A 56 2.91 3.85 -14.06
CA SER A 56 2.56 5.04 -14.83
C SER A 56 3.68 6.10 -14.83
N ILE A 57 4.43 6.22 -13.73
CA ILE A 57 5.58 7.12 -13.60
C ILE A 57 6.72 6.61 -14.48
N ASN A 58 7.08 5.33 -14.35
CA ASN A 58 8.18 4.73 -15.11
C ASN A 58 7.92 4.73 -16.63
N SER A 59 6.66 4.50 -17.05
CA SER A 59 6.26 4.56 -18.46
C SER A 59 6.41 5.97 -19.07
N LYS A 60 6.23 7.02 -18.26
CA LYS A 60 6.38 8.42 -18.69
C LYS A 60 7.84 8.89 -18.75
N GLU A 61 8.77 8.25 -18.03
CA GLU A 61 10.21 8.54 -18.17
C GLU A 61 10.83 7.87 -19.41
N LEU A 62 10.18 6.84 -19.97
CA LEU A 62 10.63 6.15 -21.19
C LEU A 62 10.14 6.80 -22.50
N LYS A 63 9.38 7.89 -22.41
CA LYS A 63 8.89 8.70 -23.55
C LYS A 63 9.64 10.01 -23.63
#